data_AF-A0A6N7VHY9-F1
#
_entry.id   AF-A0A6N7VHY9-F1
#
_cell.length_a   1.000
_cell.length_b   1.000
_cell.length_c   1.000
_cell.angle_alpha   90.00
_cell.angle_beta   90.00
_cell.angle_gamma   90.00
#
_symmetry.space_group_name_H-M   'P 1'
#
loop_
_entity.id
_entity.type
_entity.pdbx_description
1 polymer ?
#
loop_
_entity_poly.entity_id
_entity_poly.type
_entity_poly.pdbx_seq_one_letter_code
_entity_poly.pdbx_strand_id
1 'polypeptide(L)'
;MKRLELMPTDENILKSLQEDIFERNQELQYFIKLLNSIEGPYSIAVNGSWGSGKTFFVKQAKMVLDAYNTDFDMIDEKRNAIKDSLKLKDQQIKNQCCIYYDAWKSDCDLDPIYSLICSITAGYKHFNEKNFKNKDNFPGDILKGM
;
A
#
# COMPACT_ATOMS: atom_id res chain seq x y z
N MET A 1 -30.08 -6.39 -4.92
CA MET A 1 -29.32 -7.54 -4.36
C MET A 1 -28.22 -6.98 -3.46
N LYS A 2 -28.20 -7.25 -2.15
CA LYS A 2 -27.08 -6.81 -1.29
C LYS A 2 -25.85 -7.62 -1.67
N ARG A 3 -24.72 -6.95 -1.96
CA ARG A 3 -23.44 -7.61 -2.20
C ARG A 3 -23.01 -8.27 -0.88
N LEU A 4 -22.88 -9.60 -0.87
CA LEU A 4 -22.50 -10.37 0.34
C LEU A 4 -20.99 -10.26 0.64
N GLU A 5 -20.20 -9.83 -0.34
CA GLU A 5 -18.75 -9.75 -0.25
C GLU A 5 -18.30 -8.35 0.19
N LEU A 6 -17.45 -8.30 1.23
CA LEU A 6 -16.83 -7.07 1.69
C LEU A 6 -15.72 -6.65 0.73
N MET A 7 -15.94 -5.57 0.00
CA MET A 7 -14.94 -5.03 -0.92
C MET A 7 -13.79 -4.35 -0.18
N PRO A 8 -12.53 -4.49 -0.63
CA PRO A 8 -11.39 -3.84 0.00
C PRO A 8 -11.27 -2.37 -0.44
N THR A 9 -12.27 -1.57 -0.05
CA THR A 9 -12.30 -0.10 -0.14
C THR A 9 -11.57 0.50 1.06
N ASP A 10 -11.03 1.71 0.95
CA ASP A 10 -10.33 2.39 2.05
C ASP A 10 -11.13 2.42 3.35
N GLU A 11 -12.43 2.69 3.28
CA GLU A 11 -13.32 2.71 4.44
C GLU A 11 -13.41 1.32 5.09
N ASN A 12 -13.60 0.27 4.28
CA ASN A 12 -13.68 -1.10 4.79
C ASN A 12 -12.34 -1.60 5.32
N ILE A 13 -11.22 -1.20 4.69
CA ILE A 13 -9.87 -1.49 5.21
C ILE A 13 -9.70 -0.82 6.58
N LEU A 14 -9.97 0.48 6.70
CA LEU A 14 -9.81 1.20 7.97
C LEU A 14 -10.70 0.60 9.07
N LYS A 15 -11.97 0.35 8.75
CA LYS A 15 -12.90 -0.28 9.68
C LYS A 15 -12.41 -1.66 10.14
N SER A 16 -11.88 -2.46 9.21
CA SER A 16 -11.34 -3.78 9.54
C SER A 16 -10.12 -3.74 10.46
N LEU A 17 -9.32 -2.66 10.41
CA LEU A 17 -8.19 -2.47 11.32
C LEU A 17 -8.67 -2.06 12.71
N GLN A 18 -9.62 -1.12 12.77
CA GLN A 18 -10.14 -0.59 14.03
C GLN A 18 -10.93 -1.64 14.83
N GLU A 19 -11.74 -2.44 14.13
CA GLU A 19 -12.60 -3.46 14.74
C GLU A 19 -11.98 -4.86 14.74
N ASP A 20 -10.77 -5.02 14.18
CA ASP A 20 -10.09 -6.31 13.96
C ASP A 20 -11.03 -7.39 13.39
N ILE A 21 -11.82 -7.03 12.37
CA ILE A 21 -12.93 -7.86 11.82
C ILE A 21 -12.48 -9.28 11.46
N PHE A 22 -11.23 -9.44 11.04
CA PHE A 22 -10.67 -10.71 10.60
C PHE A 22 -9.76 -11.37 11.65
N GLU A 23 -9.59 -10.77 12.83
CA GLU A 23 -8.70 -11.25 13.90
C GLU A 23 -7.28 -11.48 13.37
N ARG A 24 -6.77 -10.54 12.57
CA ARG A 24 -5.47 -10.66 11.88
C ARG A 24 -4.55 -9.47 12.11
N ASN A 25 -4.89 -8.56 13.02
CA ASN A 25 -4.06 -7.42 13.31
C ASN A 25 -2.66 -7.84 13.81
N GLN A 26 -2.54 -8.93 14.57
CA GLN A 26 -1.24 -9.42 15.04
C GLN A 26 -0.37 -9.95 13.89
N GLU A 27 -0.94 -10.73 12.97
CA GLU A 27 -0.27 -11.22 11.76
C GLU A 27 0.16 -10.05 10.87
N LEU A 28 -0.69 -9.02 10.77
CA LEU A 28 -0.37 -7.81 10.06
C LEU A 28 0.82 -7.08 10.70
N GLN A 29 0.89 -6.98 12.03
CA GLN A 29 2.07 -6.42 12.72
C GLN A 29 3.35 -7.21 12.38
N TYR A 30 3.29 -8.54 12.41
CA TYR A 30 4.45 -9.37 12.04
C TYR A 30 4.84 -9.19 10.57
N PHE A 31 3.87 -9.06 9.69
CA PHE A 31 4.13 -8.81 8.28
C PHE A 31 4.80 -7.45 8.05
N ILE A 32 4.32 -6.38 8.70
CA ILE A 32 4.95 -5.06 8.65
C ILE A 32 6.38 -5.10 9.20
N LYS A 33 6.61 -5.85 10.29
CA LYS A 33 7.95 -6.08 10.85
C LYS A 33 8.89 -6.73 9.85
N LEU A 34 8.42 -7.79 9.18
CA LEU A 34 9.17 -8.47 8.14
C LEU A 34 9.53 -7.49 7.02
N LEU A 35 8.55 -6.76 6.48
CA LEU A 35 8.79 -5.77 5.42
C LEU A 35 9.81 -4.71 5.84
N ASN A 36 9.74 -4.22 7.09
CA ASN A 36 10.67 -3.20 7.60
C ASN A 36 12.12 -3.73 7.79
N SER A 37 12.28 -5.04 7.94
CA SER A 37 13.58 -5.70 8.12
C SER A 37 14.28 -6.07 6.79
N ILE A 38 13.56 -6.10 5.68
CA ILE A 38 14.12 -6.47 4.38
C ILE A 38 15.02 -5.33 3.87
N GLU A 39 16.20 -5.71 3.41
CA GLU A 39 17.15 -4.82 2.74
C GLU A 39 17.39 -5.33 1.31
N GLY A 40 17.24 -4.44 0.33
CA GLY A 40 17.36 -4.78 -1.09
C GLY A 40 16.09 -5.34 -1.74
N PRO A 41 16.18 -5.80 -3.00
CA PRO A 41 15.03 -6.31 -3.75
C PRO A 41 14.64 -7.70 -3.25
N TYR A 42 13.36 -7.88 -2.93
CA TYR A 42 12.81 -9.16 -2.49
C TYR A 42 11.42 -9.39 -3.07
N SER A 43 11.03 -10.66 -3.22
CA SER A 43 9.68 -11.05 -3.65
C SER A 43 9.03 -11.91 -2.58
N ILE A 44 7.82 -11.53 -2.16
CA ILE A 44 7.04 -12.24 -1.14
C ILE A 44 5.73 -12.71 -1.76
N ALA A 45 5.46 -14.01 -1.65
CA ALA A 45 4.18 -14.58 -2.02
C ALA A 45 3.30 -14.78 -0.76
N VAL A 46 2.12 -14.17 -0.74
CA VAL A 46 1.12 -14.38 0.33
C VAL A 46 0.20 -15.52 -0.06
N ASN A 47 0.37 -16.69 0.58
CA ASN A 47 -0.45 -17.87 0.31
C ASN A 47 -1.71 -17.91 1.18
N GLY A 48 -2.81 -18.45 0.62
CA GLY A 48 -4.07 -18.63 1.32
C GLY A 48 -5.19 -19.04 0.37
N SER A 49 -6.23 -19.69 0.89
CA SER A 49 -7.38 -20.16 0.11
C SER A 49 -8.10 -19.04 -0.67
N TRP A 50 -8.85 -19.40 -1.71
CA TRP A 50 -9.74 -18.44 -2.37
C TRP A 50 -10.74 -17.86 -1.36
N GLY A 51 -10.99 -16.54 -1.43
CA GLY A 51 -11.88 -15.87 -0.48
C GLY A 51 -11.30 -15.61 0.92
N SER A 52 -10.04 -16.00 1.21
CA SER A 52 -9.43 -15.76 2.53
C SER A 52 -9.03 -14.31 2.81
N GLY A 53 -9.37 -13.37 1.92
CA GLY A 53 -9.08 -11.96 2.07
C GLY A 53 -7.61 -11.57 1.86
N LYS A 54 -6.85 -12.28 1.02
CA LYS A 54 -5.44 -11.93 0.69
C LYS A 54 -5.29 -10.50 0.19
N THR A 55 -6.13 -10.09 -0.76
CA THR A 55 -6.15 -8.71 -1.29
C THR A 55 -6.45 -7.69 -0.19
N PHE A 56 -7.36 -8.04 0.72
CA PHE A 56 -7.70 -7.23 1.88
C PHE A 56 -6.48 -7.05 2.79
N PHE A 57 -5.76 -8.12 3.08
CA PHE A 57 -4.55 -8.13 3.91
C PHE A 57 -3.41 -7.29 3.30
N VAL A 58 -3.15 -7.43 1.99
CA VAL A 58 -2.12 -6.61 1.30
C VAL A 58 -2.48 -5.11 1.33
N LYS A 59 -3.77 -4.78 1.16
CA LYS A 59 -4.24 -3.39 1.24
C LYS A 59 -4.21 -2.83 2.67
N GLN A 60 -4.50 -3.65 3.69
CA GLN A 60 -4.28 -3.29 5.08
C GLN A 60 -2.80 -2.97 5.32
N ALA A 61 -1.88 -3.82 4.86
CA ALA A 61 -0.44 -3.59 5.01
C ALA A 61 0.00 -2.28 4.35
N LYS A 62 -0.44 -2.02 3.12
CA LYS A 62 -0.19 -0.75 2.43
C LYS A 62 -0.70 0.46 3.23
N MET A 63 -1.96 0.42 3.69
CA MET A 63 -2.55 1.53 4.46
C MET A 63 -1.75 1.84 5.72
N VAL A 64 -1.23 0.82 6.40
CA VAL A 64 -0.39 0.98 7.58
C VAL A 64 0.95 1.62 7.20
N LEU A 65 1.66 1.08 6.20
CA LEU A 65 2.93 1.65 5.75
C LEU A 65 2.79 3.11 5.31
N ASP A 66 1.73 3.44 4.57
CA ASP A 66 1.42 4.81 4.15
C ASP A 66 1.18 5.74 5.37
N ALA A 67 0.51 5.27 6.43
CA ALA A 67 0.30 6.05 7.65
C ALA A 67 1.60 6.29 8.45
N TYR A 68 2.59 5.40 8.34
CA TYR A 68 3.92 5.58 8.94
C TYR A 68 4.89 6.36 8.06
N ASN A 69 4.62 6.48 6.76
CA ASN A 69 5.42 7.28 5.84
C ASN A 69 5.08 8.78 6.00
N THR A 70 6.08 9.58 6.40
CA THR A 70 5.92 11.04 6.58
C THR A 70 5.72 11.80 5.27
N ASP A 71 6.18 11.23 4.16
CA ASP A 71 6.12 11.85 2.84
C ASP A 71 4.79 11.56 2.13
N PHE A 72 3.99 10.62 2.67
CA PHE A 72 2.65 10.34 2.17
C PHE A 72 1.64 11.36 2.67
N ASP A 73 0.87 11.95 1.76
CA ASP A 73 -0.18 12.89 2.12
C ASP A 73 -1.40 12.15 2.68
N MET A 74 -1.63 12.32 3.97
CA MET A 74 -2.77 11.73 4.67
C MET A 74 -3.16 12.65 5.83
N ILE A 75 -4.47 12.87 5.95
CA ILE A 75 -5.11 13.59 7.05
C ILE A 75 -4.69 12.99 8.40
N ASP A 76 -4.28 13.85 9.34
CA ASP A 76 -3.69 13.43 10.62
C ASP A 76 -4.65 12.58 11.47
N GLU A 77 -5.96 12.88 11.45
CA GLU A 77 -6.97 12.06 12.14
C GLU A 77 -6.99 10.62 11.61
N LYS A 78 -6.96 10.45 10.27
CA LYS A 78 -6.92 9.12 9.63
C LYS A 78 -5.61 8.42 9.96
N ARG A 79 -4.50 9.15 9.94
CA ARG A 79 -3.16 8.64 10.27
C ARG A 79 -3.11 8.10 11.71
N ASN A 80 -3.59 8.88 12.66
CA ASN A 80 -3.62 8.50 14.08
C ASN A 80 -4.54 7.30 14.30
N ALA A 81 -5.73 7.28 13.70
CA ALA A 81 -6.64 6.14 13.79
C ALA A 81 -6.00 4.82 13.32
N ILE A 82 -5.23 4.84 12.22
CA ILE A 82 -4.52 3.65 11.73
C ILE A 82 -3.43 3.23 12.72
N LYS A 83 -2.61 4.17 13.22
CA LYS A 83 -1.53 3.90 14.18
C LYS A 83 -2.05 3.34 15.50
N ASP A 84 -3.16 3.88 16.00
CA ASP A 84 -3.80 3.46 17.23
C ASP A 84 -4.39 2.04 17.14
N SER A 85 -4.80 1.63 15.94
CA SER A 85 -5.38 0.29 15.69
C SER A 85 -4.34 -0.83 15.85
N LEU A 86 -3.11 -0.63 15.36
CA LEU A 86 -2.06 -1.67 15.36
C LEU A 86 -1.03 -1.52 16.47
N LYS A 87 -0.97 -0.39 17.18
CA LYS A 87 -0.08 -0.15 18.33
C LYS A 87 1.35 -0.66 18.10
N LEU A 88 1.98 -0.29 16.98
CA LEU A 88 3.40 -0.61 16.68
C LEU A 88 4.35 0.27 17.52
N LYS A 89 4.17 0.27 18.85
CA LYS A 89 4.67 1.27 19.80
C LYS A 89 6.20 1.34 19.92
N ASP A 90 6.90 0.28 19.55
CA ASP A 90 8.35 0.14 19.82
C ASP A 90 9.21 0.11 18.55
N GLN A 91 8.66 0.47 17.39
CA GLN A 91 9.34 0.29 16.12
C GLN A 91 9.42 1.53 15.26
N GLN A 92 10.65 1.86 14.86
CA GLN A 92 10.90 2.83 13.81
C GLN A 92 10.62 2.17 12.46
N ILE A 93 9.41 2.41 11.94
CA ILE A 93 9.03 2.02 10.59
C ILE A 93 9.72 2.98 9.62
N LYS A 94 10.53 2.43 8.71
CA LYS A 94 11.20 3.21 7.64
C LYS A 94 10.13 3.78 6.69
N ASN A 95 10.34 4.99 6.16
CA ASN A 95 9.48 5.52 5.10
C ASN A 95 9.53 4.59 3.89
N GLN A 96 8.37 4.13 3.44
CA GLN A 96 8.22 3.22 2.32
C GLN A 96 7.18 3.76 1.34
N CYS A 97 7.58 3.91 0.07
CA CYS A 97 6.69 4.28 -1.03
C CYS A 97 5.94 3.02 -1.50
N CYS A 98 4.73 2.82 -0.98
CA CYS A 98 3.95 1.63 -1.26
C CYS A 98 3.05 1.84 -2.48
N ILE A 99 3.09 0.93 -3.44
CA ILE A 99 2.28 0.99 -4.67
C ILE A 99 1.50 -0.31 -4.79
N TYR A 100 0.19 -0.21 -4.95
CA TYR A 100 -0.68 -1.36 -5.16
C TYR A 100 -1.01 -1.46 -6.64
N TYR A 101 -0.77 -2.64 -7.21
CA TYR A 101 -1.08 -2.96 -8.61
C TYR A 101 -2.01 -4.17 -8.66
N ASP A 102 -3.11 -4.04 -9.38
CA ASP A 102 -4.08 -5.12 -9.58
C ASP A 102 -3.85 -5.80 -10.92
N ALA A 103 -2.99 -6.83 -10.91
CA ALA A 103 -2.62 -7.55 -12.12
C ALA A 103 -3.83 -8.19 -12.81
N TRP A 104 -4.87 -8.60 -12.06
CA TRP A 104 -6.05 -9.24 -12.67
C TRP A 104 -6.93 -8.22 -13.38
N LYS A 105 -7.06 -7.01 -12.82
CA LYS A 105 -7.78 -5.91 -13.49
C LYS A 105 -7.06 -5.44 -14.77
N SER A 106 -5.74 -5.52 -14.79
CA SER A 106 -4.88 -5.11 -15.89
C SER A 106 -4.46 -6.25 -16.83
N ASP A 107 -5.00 -7.46 -16.65
CA ASP A 107 -4.64 -8.65 -17.44
C ASP A 107 -5.04 -8.53 -18.93
N CYS A 108 -5.98 -7.63 -19.23
CA CYS A 108 -6.40 -7.31 -20.59
C CYS A 108 -5.61 -6.16 -21.24
N ASP A 109 -4.65 -5.55 -20.52
CA ASP A 109 -3.85 -4.46 -21.07
C ASP A 109 -2.89 -5.00 -22.16
N LEU A 110 -2.67 -4.21 -23.21
CA LEU A 110 -1.80 -4.57 -24.35
C LEU A 110 -0.35 -4.88 -23.94
N ASP A 111 0.14 -4.21 -22.89
CA ASP A 111 1.46 -4.46 -22.31
C ASP A 111 1.38 -4.38 -20.77
N PRO A 112 1.52 -5.53 -20.06
CA PRO A 112 1.44 -5.57 -18.60
C PRO A 112 2.62 -4.84 -17.93
N ILE A 113 3.78 -4.75 -18.59
CA ILE A 113 4.94 -4.00 -18.08
C ILE A 113 4.63 -2.51 -18.13
N TYR A 114 4.08 -2.03 -19.24
CA TYR A 114 3.66 -0.63 -19.37
C TYR A 114 2.65 -0.23 -18.29
N SER A 115 1.62 -1.06 -18.08
CA SER A 115 0.60 -0.87 -17.05
C SER A 115 1.18 -0.78 -15.63
N LEU A 116 2.16 -1.64 -15.31
CA LEU A 116 2.90 -1.60 -14.06
C LEU A 116 3.75 -0.32 -13.91
N ILE A 117 4.49 0.07 -14.95
CA ILE A 117 5.31 1.30 -14.95
C ILE A 117 4.43 2.54 -14.75
N CYS A 118 3.27 2.61 -15.41
CA CYS A 118 2.31 3.69 -15.22
C CYS A 118 1.84 3.76 -13.77
N SER A 119 1.53 2.62 -13.16
CA SER A 119 1.11 2.54 -11.75
C SER A 119 2.20 3.01 -10.79
N ILE A 120 3.46 2.62 -11.06
CA ILE A 120 4.62 3.07 -10.30
C ILE A 120 4.81 4.59 -10.42
N THR A 121 4.73 5.11 -11.65
CA THR A 121 4.92 6.53 -11.95
C THR A 121 3.83 7.39 -11.32
N ALA A 122 2.57 6.94 -11.37
CA ALA A 122 1.44 7.60 -10.74
C ALA A 122 1.61 7.65 -9.21
N GLY A 123 2.01 6.52 -8.61
CA GLY A 123 2.35 6.45 -7.19
C GLY A 123 3.42 7.48 -6.84
N TYR A 124 4.56 7.47 -7.54
CA TYR A 124 5.67 8.38 -7.24
C TYR A 124 5.28 9.86 -7.34
N LYS A 125 4.49 10.26 -8.36
CA LYS A 125 4.00 11.65 -8.48
C LYS A 125 3.22 12.08 -7.24
N HIS A 126 2.35 11.22 -6.74
CA HIS A 126 1.56 11.48 -5.55
C HIS A 126 2.42 11.71 -4.30
N PHE A 127 3.52 10.97 -4.11
CA PHE A 127 4.46 11.22 -3.01
C PHE A 127 5.30 12.49 -3.23
N ASN A 128 5.63 12.82 -4.48
CA ASN A 128 6.58 13.89 -4.78
C ASN A 128 5.94 15.29 -4.85
N GLU A 129 4.61 15.42 -4.92
CA GLU A 129 3.87 16.69 -4.94
C GLU A 129 4.27 17.66 -3.80
N LYS A 130 4.76 17.16 -2.66
CA LYS A 130 5.33 17.99 -1.57
C LYS A 130 6.81 18.38 -1.75
N ASN A 131 7.57 17.62 -2.54
CA ASN A 131 9.01 17.82 -2.83
C ASN A 131 9.28 18.52 -4.17
N PHE A 132 8.25 18.83 -4.98
CA PHE A 132 8.38 19.58 -6.25
C PHE A 132 8.96 21.01 -6.11
N LYS A 133 9.32 21.46 -4.90
CA LYS A 133 10.15 22.66 -4.70
C LYS A 133 11.62 22.46 -5.08
N ASN A 134 12.12 21.23 -5.21
CA ASN A 134 13.44 20.93 -5.77
C ASN A 134 13.29 20.16 -7.08
N LYS A 135 12.94 20.88 -8.15
CA LYS A 135 13.17 20.44 -9.52
C LYS A 135 14.67 20.28 -9.69
N ASP A 136 15.13 19.07 -9.99
CA ASP A 136 16.32 18.83 -10.84
C ASP A 136 16.47 17.34 -11.24
N ASN A 137 15.79 16.38 -10.58
CA ASN A 137 16.01 14.95 -10.85
C ASN A 137 14.73 14.13 -11.13
N PHE A 138 13.85 14.59 -12.01
CA PHE A 138 12.81 13.71 -12.57
C PHE A 138 13.15 13.39 -14.03
N PRO A 139 13.38 12.13 -14.39
CA PRO A 139 13.61 11.75 -15.78
C PRO A 139 12.26 11.69 -16.51
N GLY A 140 11.63 12.86 -16.69
CA GLY A 140 10.43 13.02 -17.52
C GLY A 140 10.69 12.71 -19.01
N ASP A 141 11.95 12.53 -19.38
CA ASP A 141 12.38 12.27 -20.76
C ASP A 141 12.32 10.79 -21.15
N ILE A 142 12.15 9.86 -20.20
CA ILE A 142 12.04 8.41 -20.52
C ILE A 142 10.72 8.11 -21.25
N LEU A 143 9.67 8.90 -21.03
CA LEU A 143 8.35 8.70 -21.65
C LEU A 143 8.12 9.52 -22.92
N LYS A 144 9.09 10.31 -23.38
CA LYS A 144 8.98 11.08 -24.65
C LYS A 144 9.53 10.33 -25.86
N GLY A 145 10.14 9.17 -25.66
CA GLY A 145 10.77 8.36 -26.70
C GLY A 145 10.13 6.99 -26.94
N MET A 146 8.95 6.72 -26.36
CA MET A 146 8.13 5.53 -26.63
C MET A 146 6.87 5.92 -27.40
#